data_AF-A0A534P8I9-F1
#
_entry.id   AF-A0A534P8I9-F1
#
_cell.length_a   1.000
_cell.length_b   1.000
_cell.length_c   1.000
_cell.angle_alpha   90.00
_cell.angle_beta   90.00
_cell.angle_gamma   90.00
#
_symmetry.space_group_name_H-M   'P 1'
#
loop_
_entity.id
_entity.type
_entity.pdbx_description
1 polymer ?
#
loop_
_entity_poly.entity_id
_entity_poly.type
_entity_poly.pdbx_seq_one_letter_code
_entity_poly.pdbx_strand_id
1 'polypeptide(L)'
;SRTGAVRPRFWDDPGWRAYLGPNQPVVGVSWYEAEAFAGFASARLPTEAEWERAARGEDGRRYPWGDGWDPARAHHRGGARHTLPIGCFPAGRSPYGLWDCAGNVWEWVQDPFGQGGLRAARGGGWNAHPPQLRCAHRNGWPEPARFSNIGFRLAR
;
A
#
# COMPACT_ATOMS: atom_id res chain seq x y z
N SER A 1 19.02 -24.00 3.33
CA SER A 1 17.60 -24.25 3.62
C SER A 1 16.81 -24.10 2.33
N ARG A 2 15.98 -25.09 1.99
CA ARG A 2 15.29 -25.23 0.71
C ARG A 2 13.92 -24.54 0.77
N THR A 3 13.89 -23.27 0.41
CA THR A 3 12.66 -22.58 -0.01
C THR A 3 13.02 -21.95 -1.35
N GLY A 4 12.45 -22.41 -2.47
CA GLY A 4 12.63 -21.77 -3.78
C GLY A 4 12.01 -20.36 -3.87
N ALA A 5 11.89 -19.68 -2.72
CA ALA A 5 11.40 -18.32 -2.60
C ALA A 5 12.43 -17.39 -3.21
N VAL A 6 12.07 -16.80 -4.35
CA VAL A 6 12.82 -15.72 -4.97
C VAL A 6 12.62 -14.48 -4.11
N ARG A 7 13.70 -13.72 -3.86
CA ARG A 7 13.61 -12.44 -3.15
C ARG A 7 12.67 -11.48 -3.90
N PRO A 8 12.04 -10.50 -3.22
CA PRO A 8 11.20 -9.53 -3.90
C PRO A 8 11.97 -8.78 -5.00
N ARG A 9 11.26 -8.38 -6.06
CA ARG A 9 11.80 -8.03 -7.39
C ARG A 9 12.92 -6.97 -7.40
N PHE A 10 13.01 -6.11 -6.39
CA PHE A 10 13.95 -4.96 -6.35
C PHE A 10 15.06 -5.09 -5.31
N TRP A 11 15.07 -6.16 -4.50
CA TRP A 11 15.95 -6.23 -3.32
C TRP A 11 17.43 -6.44 -3.66
N ASP A 12 17.71 -7.01 -4.83
CA ASP A 12 19.07 -7.20 -5.35
C ASP A 12 19.48 -6.11 -6.35
N ASP A 13 18.59 -5.17 -6.68
CA ASP A 13 18.88 -4.05 -7.58
C ASP A 13 19.60 -2.93 -6.81
N PRO A 14 20.88 -2.61 -7.13
CA PRO A 14 21.64 -1.56 -6.46
C PRO A 14 20.97 -0.18 -6.51
N GLY A 15 20.20 0.11 -7.58
CA GLY A 15 19.49 1.38 -7.75
C GLY A 15 18.29 1.53 -6.81
N TRP A 16 17.77 0.42 -6.27
CA TRP A 16 16.63 0.41 -5.35
C TRP A 16 17.02 0.15 -3.91
N ARG A 17 18.16 -0.49 -3.65
CA ARG A 17 18.63 -0.83 -2.29
C ARG A 17 18.65 0.35 -1.31
N ALA A 18 19.01 1.54 -1.79
CA ALA A 18 19.01 2.76 -0.98
C ALA A 18 17.60 3.14 -0.46
N TYR A 19 16.55 2.63 -1.09
CA TYR A 19 15.15 2.94 -0.83
C TYR A 19 14.35 1.68 -0.44
N LEU A 20 15.01 0.70 0.18
CA LEU A 20 14.40 -0.51 0.76
C LEU A 20 14.90 -0.69 2.20
N GLY A 21 14.98 0.41 2.95
CA GLY A 21 15.40 0.41 4.34
C GLY A 21 14.42 -0.29 5.28
N PRO A 22 14.83 -0.58 6.53
CA PRO A 22 14.04 -1.37 7.48
C PRO A 22 12.68 -0.76 7.85
N ASN A 23 12.53 0.55 7.74
CA ASN A 23 11.28 1.27 8.03
C ASN A 23 10.52 1.69 6.77
N GLN A 24 10.94 1.24 5.58
CA GLN A 24 10.21 1.47 4.35
C GLN A 24 9.17 0.36 4.12
N PRO A 25 8.05 0.67 3.45
CA PRO A 25 7.12 -0.37 3.05
C PRO A 25 7.82 -1.35 2.11
N VAL A 26 7.60 -2.64 2.33
CA VAL A 26 8.05 -3.67 1.40
C VAL A 26 7.33 -3.51 0.07
N VAL A 27 8.10 -3.60 -1.03
CA VAL A 27 7.59 -3.51 -2.41
C VAL A 27 8.23 -4.59 -3.28
N GLY A 28 7.73 -4.75 -4.52
CA GLY A 28 8.20 -5.79 -5.43
C GLY A 28 7.72 -7.19 -5.05
N VAL A 29 6.64 -7.24 -4.27
CA VAL A 29 5.94 -8.45 -3.84
C VAL A 29 4.63 -8.60 -4.60
N SER A 30 4.32 -9.82 -4.99
CA SER A 30 3.04 -10.17 -5.60
C SER A 30 1.94 -10.32 -4.55
N TRP A 31 0.69 -10.41 -4.99
CA TRP A 31 -0.42 -10.69 -4.08
C TRP A 31 -0.23 -12.04 -3.36
N TYR A 32 0.23 -13.08 -4.07
CA TYR A 32 0.53 -14.38 -3.48
C TYR A 32 1.60 -14.34 -2.40
N GLU A 33 2.64 -13.52 -2.59
CA GLU A 33 3.71 -13.37 -1.58
C GLU A 33 3.21 -12.60 -0.36
N ALA A 34 2.41 -11.56 -0.57
CA ALA A 34 1.78 -10.80 0.51
C ALA A 34 0.84 -11.68 1.34
N GLU A 35 0.02 -12.50 0.68
CA GLU A 35 -0.88 -13.47 1.34
C GLU A 35 -0.08 -14.55 2.10
N ALA A 36 0.93 -15.15 1.46
CA ALA A 36 1.77 -16.17 2.11
C ALA A 36 2.51 -15.60 3.33
N PHE A 37 3.03 -14.37 3.25
CA PHE A 37 3.65 -13.70 4.39
C PHE A 37 2.64 -13.42 5.50
N ALA A 38 1.43 -12.98 5.15
CA ALA A 38 0.37 -12.77 6.13
C ALA A 38 0.04 -14.06 6.90
N GLY A 39 -0.10 -15.19 6.18
CA GLY A 39 -0.32 -16.50 6.80
C GLY A 39 0.85 -16.94 7.69
N PHE A 40 2.09 -16.77 7.23
CA PHE A 40 3.29 -17.02 8.04
C PHE A 40 3.29 -16.19 9.34
N ALA A 41 2.86 -14.94 9.26
CA ALA A 41 2.74 -14.05 10.42
C ALA A 41 1.50 -14.34 11.29
N SER A 42 0.72 -15.40 11.04
CA SER A 42 -0.57 -15.64 11.73
C SER A 42 -1.48 -14.41 11.66
N ALA A 43 -1.59 -13.85 10.46
CA ALA A 43 -2.41 -12.71 10.10
C ALA A 43 -3.07 -12.97 8.74
N ARG A 44 -3.68 -11.94 8.16
CA ARG A 44 -4.22 -11.94 6.80
C ARG A 44 -4.01 -10.58 6.15
N LEU A 45 -4.20 -10.51 4.84
CA LEU A 45 -4.43 -9.21 4.19
C LEU A 45 -5.79 -8.65 4.68
N PRO A 46 -5.96 -7.32 4.80
CA PRO A 46 -7.28 -6.76 5.04
C PRO A 46 -8.21 -7.04 3.85
N THR A 47 -9.51 -7.10 4.11
CA THR A 47 -10.50 -6.91 3.04
C THR A 47 -10.49 -5.45 2.58
N GLU A 48 -10.98 -5.19 1.37
CA GLU A 48 -11.12 -3.83 0.85
C GLU A 48 -11.99 -2.96 1.76
N ALA A 49 -13.07 -3.54 2.30
CA ALA A 49 -13.97 -2.87 3.21
C ALA A 49 -13.30 -2.50 4.55
N GLU A 50 -12.51 -3.40 5.13
CA GLU A 50 -11.74 -3.13 6.35
C GLU A 50 -10.68 -2.05 6.10
N TRP A 51 -9.97 -2.13 4.98
CA TRP A 51 -8.97 -1.14 4.60
C TRP A 51 -9.62 0.24 4.46
N GLU A 52 -10.73 0.33 3.72
CA GLU A 52 -11.44 1.60 3.51
C GLU A 52 -11.95 2.15 4.83
N ARG A 53 -12.58 1.32 5.68
CA ARG A 53 -13.04 1.75 7.01
C ARG A 53 -11.89 2.30 7.83
N ALA A 54 -10.75 1.61 7.86
CA ALA A 54 -9.58 2.02 8.62
C ALA A 54 -8.97 3.36 8.13
N ALA A 55 -9.05 3.63 6.84
CA ALA A 55 -8.59 4.87 6.23
C ALA A 55 -9.60 6.03 6.36
N ARG A 56 -10.89 5.74 6.15
CA ARG A 56 -11.98 6.70 5.92
C ARG A 56 -12.71 7.12 7.19
N GLY A 57 -12.68 6.30 8.24
CA GLY A 57 -13.51 6.50 9.43
C GLY A 57 -14.99 6.17 9.21
N GLU A 58 -15.84 6.71 10.08
CA GLU A 58 -17.30 6.55 10.01
C GLU A 58 -18.02 7.74 9.37
N ASP A 59 -17.31 8.86 9.25
CA ASP A 59 -17.78 10.15 8.76
C ASP A 59 -17.58 10.34 7.24
N GLY A 60 -17.07 9.32 6.54
CA GLY A 60 -17.06 9.32 5.08
C GLY A 60 -15.99 10.21 4.43
N ARG A 61 -14.83 10.37 5.06
CA ARG A 61 -13.77 11.27 4.58
C ARG A 61 -13.23 10.94 3.20
N ARG A 62 -13.02 11.97 2.37
CA ARG A 62 -12.38 11.78 1.05
C ARG A 62 -10.93 11.32 1.15
N TYR A 63 -10.18 11.85 2.10
CA TYR A 63 -8.79 11.51 2.45
C TYR A 63 -8.71 11.16 3.93
N PRO A 64 -7.66 10.48 4.41
CA PRO A 64 -7.59 10.05 5.81
C PRO A 64 -7.75 11.20 6.83
N TRP A 65 -7.30 12.39 6.44
CA TRP A 65 -7.34 13.62 7.23
C TRP A 65 -8.57 14.52 6.98
N GLY A 66 -9.49 14.16 6.08
CA GLY A 66 -10.68 14.97 5.76
C GLY A 66 -10.93 15.12 4.26
N ASP A 67 -11.64 16.16 3.86
CA ASP A 67 -12.13 16.27 2.48
C ASP A 67 -11.24 17.08 1.52
N GLY A 68 -10.45 18.00 2.07
CA GLY A 68 -9.50 18.81 1.31
C GLY A 68 -8.22 18.03 0.96
N TRP A 69 -7.83 18.04 -0.31
CA TRP A 69 -6.49 17.58 -0.68
C TRP A 69 -5.44 18.49 -0.06
N ASP A 70 -4.43 17.89 0.56
CA ASP A 70 -3.29 18.58 1.15
C ASP A 70 -2.01 17.79 0.79
N PRO A 71 -1.14 18.31 -0.09
CA PRO A 71 0.07 17.60 -0.50
C PRO A 71 1.08 17.42 0.64
N ALA A 72 0.98 18.20 1.72
CA ALA A 72 1.87 18.07 2.88
C ALA A 72 1.49 16.90 3.82
N ARG A 73 0.48 16.10 3.46
CA ARG A 73 -0.05 14.99 4.29
C ARG A 73 0.12 13.61 3.68
N ALA A 74 0.73 13.48 2.51
CA ALA A 74 0.93 12.20 1.85
C ALA A 74 2.20 12.19 1.01
N HIS A 75 2.78 11.00 0.82
CA HIS A 75 3.82 10.81 -0.19
C HIS A 75 3.19 10.52 -1.56
N HIS A 76 3.27 11.46 -2.49
CA HIS A 76 2.53 11.42 -3.75
C HIS A 76 3.37 11.85 -4.95
N ARG A 77 2.77 11.79 -6.16
CA ARG A 77 3.42 12.26 -7.38
C ARG A 77 3.85 13.71 -7.25
N GLY A 78 5.14 13.98 -7.44
CA GLY A 78 5.74 15.30 -7.23
C GLY A 78 6.80 15.28 -6.14
N GLY A 79 6.81 14.25 -5.28
CA GLY A 79 7.91 13.95 -4.37
C GLY A 79 8.96 13.02 -4.98
N ALA A 80 9.74 12.39 -4.10
CA ALA A 80 10.73 11.38 -4.47
C ALA A 80 10.13 10.22 -5.28
N ARG A 81 10.89 9.72 -6.27
CA ARG A 81 10.44 8.63 -7.18
C ARG A 81 10.71 7.23 -6.60
N HIS A 82 10.53 7.08 -5.30
CA HIS A 82 10.68 5.86 -4.53
C HIS A 82 9.85 5.97 -3.26
N THR A 83 9.70 4.88 -2.51
CA THR A 83 9.00 4.90 -1.22
C THR A 83 9.78 5.71 -0.19
N LEU A 84 9.07 6.24 0.81
CA LEU A 84 9.66 6.88 1.99
C LEU A 84 9.48 5.98 3.22
N PRO A 85 10.26 6.18 4.30
CA PRO A 85 9.97 5.55 5.57
C PRO A 85 8.52 5.78 6.00
N ILE A 86 7.92 4.77 6.63
CA ILE A 86 6.54 4.85 7.11
C ILE A 86 6.43 5.97 8.13
N GLY A 87 5.38 6.78 8.01
CA GLY A 87 5.06 7.80 9.00
C GLY A 87 5.78 9.14 8.86
N CYS A 88 6.38 9.42 7.69
CA CYS A 88 6.90 10.75 7.37
C CYS A 88 5.83 11.86 7.38
N PHE A 89 4.54 11.51 7.35
CA PHE A 89 3.41 12.44 7.28
C PHE A 89 2.47 12.31 8.50
N PRO A 90 2.83 12.85 9.68
CA PRO A 90 2.03 12.72 10.92
C PRO A 90 0.63 13.34 10.85
N ALA A 91 0.49 14.41 10.07
CA ALA A 91 -0.80 15.04 9.81
C ALA A 91 -1.66 14.24 8.79
N GLY A 92 -1.10 13.21 8.16
CA GLY A 92 -1.76 12.35 7.18
C GLY A 92 -2.44 11.11 7.76
N ARG A 93 -2.38 10.92 9.09
CA ARG A 93 -2.96 9.74 9.74
C ARG A 93 -4.47 9.67 9.55
N SER A 94 -4.96 8.44 9.45
CA SER A 94 -6.40 8.16 9.47
C SER A 94 -7.04 8.51 10.82
N PRO A 95 -8.38 8.55 10.93
CA PRO A 95 -9.07 8.80 12.19
C PRO A 95 -8.73 7.79 13.30
N TYR A 96 -8.33 6.58 12.92
CA TYR A 96 -7.90 5.52 13.84
C TYR A 96 -6.38 5.46 14.02
N GLY A 97 -5.65 6.47 13.54
CA GLY A 97 -4.21 6.60 13.72
C GLY A 97 -3.35 5.83 12.72
N LEU A 98 -3.93 5.25 11.65
CA LEU A 98 -3.16 4.50 10.68
C LEU A 98 -2.33 5.44 9.79
N TRP A 99 -1.09 5.04 9.56
CA TRP A 99 -0.15 5.73 8.68
C TRP A 99 -0.39 5.39 7.21
N ASP A 100 0.04 6.31 6.34
CA ASP A 100 0.19 6.10 4.90
C ASP A 100 -1.04 5.46 4.23
N CYS A 101 -2.25 5.79 4.68
CA CYS A 101 -3.50 5.38 4.03
C CYS A 101 -3.81 6.22 2.77
N ALA A 102 -2.89 7.12 2.41
CA ALA A 102 -2.88 7.87 1.18
C ALA A 102 -1.41 8.06 0.78
N GLY A 103 -0.97 7.36 -0.27
CA GLY A 103 0.37 7.52 -0.82
C GLY A 103 1.37 6.49 -0.33
N ASN A 104 2.63 6.73 -0.66
CA ASN A 104 3.77 5.83 -0.45
C ASN A 104 3.66 4.55 -1.29
N VAL A 105 2.73 3.64 -0.99
CA VAL A 105 2.47 2.43 -1.77
C VAL A 105 0.98 2.18 -1.92
N TRP A 106 0.60 1.61 -3.06
CA TRP A 106 -0.63 0.84 -3.11
C TRP A 106 -0.51 -0.39 -2.22
N GLU A 107 -1.62 -0.83 -1.67
CA GLU A 107 -1.62 -1.97 -0.76
C GLU A 107 -2.57 -3.06 -1.23
N TRP A 108 -2.04 -4.26 -1.44
CA TRP A 108 -2.83 -5.45 -1.73
C TRP A 108 -3.87 -5.71 -0.63
N VAL A 109 -5.10 -6.04 -1.04
CA VAL A 109 -6.19 -6.52 -0.18
C VAL A 109 -6.65 -7.91 -0.64
N GLN A 110 -7.48 -8.59 0.14
CA GLN A 110 -7.98 -9.93 -0.22
C GLN A 110 -8.85 -9.93 -1.48
N ASP A 111 -9.62 -8.86 -1.66
CA ASP A 111 -10.74 -8.82 -2.60
C ASP A 111 -10.31 -8.85 -4.07
N PRO A 112 -11.08 -9.53 -4.93
CA PRO A 112 -10.91 -9.42 -6.37
C PRO A 112 -11.27 -8.01 -6.87
N PHE A 113 -10.61 -7.58 -7.94
CA PHE A 113 -10.95 -6.36 -8.63
C PHE A 113 -11.77 -6.68 -9.89
N GLY A 114 -13.08 -6.58 -9.77
CA GLY A 114 -13.99 -6.84 -10.90
C GLY A 114 -13.92 -8.28 -11.39
N GLN A 115 -14.06 -8.46 -12.71
CA GLN A 115 -13.92 -9.76 -13.38
C GLN A 115 -12.57 -9.83 -14.09
N GLY A 116 -11.97 -11.02 -14.20
CA GLY A 116 -10.76 -11.24 -15.00
C GLY A 116 -9.43 -11.41 -14.26
N GLY A 117 -9.45 -11.95 -13.03
CA GLY A 117 -8.21 -12.35 -12.33
C GLY A 117 -7.34 -11.17 -11.89
N LEU A 118 -7.97 -10.08 -11.46
CA LEU A 118 -7.26 -8.96 -10.84
C LEU A 118 -7.53 -8.97 -9.33
N ARG A 119 -6.54 -8.51 -8.56
CA ARG A 119 -6.69 -8.24 -7.12
C ARG A 119 -6.76 -6.75 -6.87
N ALA A 120 -7.62 -6.37 -5.94
CA ALA A 120 -7.76 -4.99 -5.55
C ALA A 120 -6.54 -4.53 -4.76
N ALA A 121 -6.22 -3.26 -4.91
CA ALA A 121 -5.27 -2.56 -4.09
C ALA A 121 -5.73 -1.13 -3.82
N ARG A 122 -5.31 -0.60 -2.67
CA ARG A 122 -5.83 0.63 -2.07
C ARG A 122 -4.73 1.62 -1.71
N GLY A 123 -5.10 2.87 -1.41
CA GLY A 123 -4.20 3.88 -0.81
C GLY A 123 -3.41 4.74 -1.79
N GLY A 124 -3.04 4.23 -2.96
CA GLY A 124 -2.24 4.98 -3.93
C GLY A 124 -0.74 4.97 -3.61
N GLY A 125 0.11 4.82 -4.62
CA GLY A 125 1.57 4.84 -4.45
C GLY A 125 2.21 6.23 -4.50
N TRP A 126 3.53 6.29 -4.30
CA TRP A 126 4.34 7.52 -4.42
C TRP A 126 4.25 8.21 -5.79
N ASN A 127 3.77 7.52 -6.82
CA ASN A 127 3.53 8.06 -8.16
C ASN A 127 2.07 8.41 -8.43
N ALA A 128 1.18 8.29 -7.45
CA ALA A 128 -0.24 8.53 -7.59
C ALA A 128 -0.59 10.03 -7.56
N HIS A 129 -1.62 10.39 -8.31
CA HIS A 129 -2.21 11.73 -8.28
C HIS A 129 -3.28 11.84 -7.17
N PRO A 130 -3.64 13.07 -6.75
CA PRO A 130 -4.63 13.30 -5.69
C PRO A 130 -5.95 12.53 -5.81
N PRO A 131 -6.55 12.29 -7.00
CA PRO A 131 -7.77 11.48 -7.10
C PRO A 131 -7.58 10.01 -6.73
N GLN A 132 -6.37 9.47 -6.94
CA GLN A 132 -6.02 8.08 -6.66
C GLN A 132 -5.69 7.84 -5.18
N LEU A 133 -5.46 8.91 -4.42
CA LEU A 133 -5.11 8.91 -2.99
C LEU A 133 -6.34 9.01 -2.08
N ARG A 134 -7.55 9.00 -2.66
CA ARG A 134 -8.79 9.09 -1.89
C ARG A 134 -9.05 7.77 -1.17
N CYS A 135 -9.62 7.83 0.03
CA CYS A 135 -9.90 6.64 0.84
C CYS A 135 -10.76 5.60 0.14
N ALA A 136 -11.67 6.01 -0.75
CA ALA A 136 -12.58 5.14 -1.51
C ALA A 136 -11.99 4.66 -2.85
N HIS A 137 -10.83 5.16 -3.26
CA HIS A 137 -10.26 4.84 -4.56
C HIS A 137 -9.60 3.45 -4.53
N ARG A 138 -9.87 2.69 -5.60
CA ARG A 138 -9.35 1.35 -5.83
C ARG A 138 -8.67 1.27 -7.17
N ASN A 139 -7.67 0.40 -7.24
CA ASN A 139 -7.10 -0.04 -8.49
C ASN A 139 -6.93 -1.56 -8.48
N GLY A 140 -6.73 -2.15 -9.66
CA GLY A 140 -6.60 -3.59 -9.83
C GLY A 140 -5.34 -3.95 -10.62
N TRP A 141 -4.66 -5.00 -10.19
CA TRP A 141 -3.54 -5.58 -10.93
C TRP A 141 -3.62 -7.11 -10.92
N PRO A 142 -3.00 -7.79 -11.91
CA PRO A 142 -2.90 -9.25 -11.90
C PRO A 142 -2.21 -9.73 -10.63
N GLU A 143 -2.60 -10.88 -10.08
CA GLU A 143 -2.04 -11.42 -8.83
C GLU A 143 -0.51 -11.59 -8.87
N PRO A 144 0.12 -11.98 -10.01
CA PRO A 144 1.58 -12.10 -10.09
C PRO A 144 2.32 -10.76 -10.19
N ALA A 145 1.62 -9.62 -10.30
CA ALA A 145 2.25 -8.32 -10.53
C ALA A 145 3.15 -7.90 -9.36
N ARG A 146 4.33 -7.37 -9.69
CA ARG A 146 5.34 -6.90 -8.73
C ARG A 146 5.85 -5.53 -9.17
N PHE A 147 5.51 -4.49 -8.42
CA PHE A 147 5.88 -3.11 -8.73
C PHE A 147 6.51 -2.41 -7.52
N SER A 148 7.31 -1.37 -7.79
CA SER A 148 8.05 -0.62 -6.76
C SER A 148 7.19 0.38 -5.98
N ASN A 149 5.89 0.42 -6.27
CA ASN A 149 4.89 1.26 -5.63
C ASN A 149 3.70 0.43 -5.11
N ILE A 150 3.83 -0.90 -5.00
CA ILE A 150 2.82 -1.78 -4.42
C ILE A 150 3.45 -2.62 -3.31
N GLY A 151 2.85 -2.55 -2.13
CA GLY A 151 3.14 -3.34 -0.94
C GLY A 151 1.85 -3.89 -0.33
N PHE A 152 1.82 -4.02 1.00
CA PHE A 152 0.65 -4.48 1.74
C PHE A 152 0.73 -4.10 3.22
N ARG A 153 -0.39 -4.25 3.92
CA ARG A 153 -0.46 -4.27 5.39
C ARG A 153 -1.18 -5.51 5.87
N LEU A 154 -1.06 -5.81 7.17
CA LEU A 154 -1.69 -6.96 7.80
C LEU A 154 -2.93 -6.53 8.60
N ALA A 155 -3.89 -7.45 8.71
CA ALA A 155 -5.06 -7.37 9.59
C ALA A 155 -5.10 -8.59 10.53
N ARG A 156 -5.60 -8.37 11.74
CA ARG A 156 -5.85 -9.39 12.78
C ARG A 156 -7.13 -9.05 13.54
#